data_AF-A0A151L9F6-F1
#
_entry.id   AF-A0A151L9F6-F1
#
_cell.length_a   1.000
_cell.length_b   1.000
_cell.length_c   1.000
_cell.angle_alpha   90.00
_cell.angle_beta   90.00
_cell.angle_gamma   90.00
#
_symmetry.space_group_name_H-M   'P 1'
#
loop_
_entity.id
_entity.type
_entity.pdbx_description
1 polymer ?
#
loop_
_entity_poly.entity_id
_entity_poly.type
_entity_poly.pdbx_seq_one_letter_code
_entity_poly.pdbx_strand_id
1 'polypeptide(L)'
;MRAEKRCNKLNSYPFFLNHIIHFNKLTKNNCFNKYKNKSQRKYHIKSNMEKHDSPFIAVYVTTPSKEVAEKISYVLLEEKLVSCVNIIPGILSLYHWKGEIAKDNEVLMMIKTKKHLFDEIVKLVKSNHPYEIPE
;
A
#
# COMPACT_ATOMS: atom_id res chain seq x y z
N MET A 1 5.54 -5.07 -20.84
CA MET A 1 4.72 -6.01 -20.04
C MET A 1 5.62 -6.92 -19.19
N ARG A 2 6.29 -6.37 -18.16
CA ARG A 2 7.02 -7.16 -17.14
C ARG A 2 6.24 -7.24 -15.82
N ALA A 3 5.49 -6.19 -15.52
CA ALA A 3 4.68 -6.06 -14.30
C ALA A 3 3.55 -7.10 -14.17
N GLU A 4 2.96 -7.58 -15.29
CA GLU A 4 1.88 -8.58 -15.30
C GLU A 4 2.18 -9.86 -14.51
N LYS A 5 3.46 -10.20 -14.32
CA LYS A 5 3.86 -11.50 -13.76
C LYS A 5 4.59 -11.40 -12.41
N ARG A 6 4.57 -10.23 -11.77
CA ARG A 6 5.15 -9.99 -10.43
C ARG A 6 4.72 -11.03 -9.39
N CYS A 7 3.44 -11.40 -9.39
CA CYS A 7 2.84 -12.21 -8.33
C CYS A 7 3.14 -13.72 -8.40
N ASN A 8 3.51 -14.26 -9.58
CA ASN A 8 3.56 -15.72 -9.74
C ASN A 8 4.76 -16.41 -9.06
N LYS A 9 5.77 -15.68 -8.56
CA LYS A 9 6.98 -16.30 -7.96
C LYS A 9 7.10 -16.15 -6.44
N LEU A 10 6.28 -15.30 -5.80
CA LEU A 10 6.27 -15.19 -4.33
C LEU A 10 5.73 -16.46 -3.65
N ASN A 11 4.97 -17.31 -4.37
CA ASN A 11 4.51 -18.61 -3.89
C ASN A 11 5.59 -19.72 -3.93
N SER A 12 6.83 -19.44 -4.36
CA SER A 12 7.89 -20.46 -4.52
C SER A 12 9.16 -20.23 -3.70
N TYR A 13 9.17 -19.25 -2.77
CA TYR A 13 10.28 -19.05 -1.84
C TYR A 13 9.95 -19.70 -0.49
N PRO A 14 10.43 -20.91 -0.17
CA PRO A 14 10.20 -21.55 1.12
C PRO A 14 11.04 -20.95 2.25
N PHE A 15 11.76 -19.83 2.01
CA PHE A 15 12.74 -19.27 2.93
C PHE A 15 12.31 -17.95 3.60
N PHE A 16 11.16 -17.38 3.24
CA PHE A 16 10.71 -16.08 3.79
C PHE A 16 9.61 -16.16 4.85
N LEU A 17 9.14 -17.36 5.22
CA LEU A 17 8.07 -17.49 6.21
C LEU A 17 8.50 -17.76 7.66
N ASN A 18 9.80 -17.91 7.97
CA ASN A 18 10.22 -18.25 9.35
C ASN A 18 11.32 -17.38 9.97
N HIS A 19 11.70 -16.24 9.37
CA HIS A 19 12.70 -15.36 9.99
C HIS A 19 12.39 -13.85 9.93
N ILE A 20 11.11 -13.47 10.02
CA ILE A 20 10.69 -12.08 10.30
C ILE A 20 9.85 -12.07 11.59
N ILE A 21 10.38 -12.67 12.67
CA ILE A 21 9.94 -12.36 14.04
C ILE A 21 11.14 -11.96 14.93
N HIS A 22 12.38 -12.01 14.41
CA HIS A 22 13.58 -11.78 15.23
C HIS A 22 14.51 -10.67 14.73
N PHE A 23 13.94 -9.52 14.34
CA PHE A 23 14.74 -8.31 14.06
C PHE A 23 14.18 -7.05 14.73
N ASN A 24 13.70 -7.20 15.98
CA ASN A 24 13.35 -6.06 16.86
C ASN A 24 14.31 -5.92 18.05
N LYS A 25 15.60 -6.18 17.82
CA LYS A 25 16.70 -5.78 18.69
C LYS A 25 17.85 -5.34 17.80
N LEU A 26 18.42 -4.16 18.10
CA LEU A 26 19.60 -3.52 17.46
C LEU A 26 19.33 -2.42 16.43
N THR A 27 18.64 -1.35 16.84
CA THR A 27 19.06 0.05 16.55
C THR A 27 18.65 0.97 17.71
N LYS A 28 19.06 0.63 18.94
CA LYS A 28 19.38 1.70 19.89
C LYS A 28 20.75 2.21 19.46
N ASN A 29 20.80 3.36 18.79
CA ASN A 29 21.80 4.41 19.05
C ASN A 29 21.56 5.62 18.15
N ASN A 30 21.38 6.76 18.83
CA ASN A 30 21.71 8.13 18.42
C ASN A 30 21.30 8.58 17.02
N CYS A 31 20.08 9.12 16.90
CA CYS A 31 19.84 10.30 16.05
C CYS A 31 18.46 10.96 16.28
N PHE A 32 17.97 11.07 17.52
CA PHE A 32 16.79 11.90 17.82
C PHE A 32 16.88 12.48 19.24
N ASN A 33 17.97 13.19 19.52
CA ASN A 33 18.15 13.97 20.75
C ASN A 33 18.21 15.46 20.40
N LYS A 34 17.05 16.06 20.07
CA LYS A 34 16.97 17.53 20.03
C LYS A 34 15.62 18.16 20.39
N TYR A 35 14.66 17.40 20.87
CA TYR A 35 13.40 17.96 21.37
C TYR A 35 13.12 17.44 22.78
N LYS A 36 13.90 17.94 23.74
CA LYS A 36 13.56 17.88 25.17
C LYS A 36 13.22 19.29 25.66
N ASN A 37 12.05 19.38 26.30
CA ASN A 37 11.59 20.39 27.27
C ASN A 37 10.81 21.61 26.75
N LYS A 38 9.48 21.50 26.79
CA LYS A 38 8.64 22.40 27.63
C LYS A 38 7.25 21.79 27.86
N SER A 39 6.77 21.90 29.10
CA SER A 39 5.43 21.50 29.61
C SER A 39 5.27 20.01 29.97
N GLN A 40 5.55 19.70 31.24
CA GLN A 40 5.08 18.50 31.90
C GLN A 40 3.55 18.56 32.06
N ARG A 41 2.80 17.82 31.24
CA ARG A 41 1.50 17.26 31.64
C ARG A 41 1.62 15.75 31.54
N LYS A 42 1.67 15.09 32.70
CA LYS A 42 1.62 13.64 32.85
C LYS A 42 0.29 13.12 32.29
N TYR A 43 0.28 12.73 31.02
CA TYR A 43 -0.78 11.87 30.52
C TYR A 43 -0.59 10.49 31.15
N HIS A 44 -1.46 10.14 32.09
CA HIS A 44 -1.69 8.75 32.48
C HIS A 44 -2.28 8.05 31.24
N ILE A 45 -1.44 7.42 30.43
CA ILE A 45 -1.91 6.54 29.37
C ILE A 45 -2.38 5.26 30.08
N LYS A 46 -3.67 5.23 30.47
CA LYS A 46 -4.34 3.97 30.76
C LYS A 46 -4.30 3.14 29.49
N SER A 47 -3.56 2.04 29.53
CA SER A 47 -3.42 1.07 28.45
C SER A 47 -4.71 0.27 28.27
N ASN A 48 -5.77 0.90 27.78
CA ASN A 48 -6.92 0.22 27.17
C ASN A 48 -6.93 0.60 25.69
N MET A 49 -6.11 -0.12 24.92
CA MET A 49 -6.04 0.00 23.47
C MET A 49 -7.15 -0.86 22.86
N GLU A 50 -8.40 -0.44 23.07
CA GLU A 50 -9.51 -0.98 22.28
C GLU A 50 -9.28 -0.55 20.83
N LYS A 51 -9.06 -1.52 19.95
CA LYS A 51 -8.92 -1.31 18.51
C LYS A 51 -10.23 -0.70 17.99
N HIS A 52 -10.26 0.62 17.85
CA HIS A 52 -11.36 1.28 17.19
C HIS A 52 -11.26 0.95 15.69
N ASP A 53 -12.08 0.01 15.22
CA ASP A 53 -12.09 -0.42 13.82
C ASP A 53 -12.67 0.75 12.99
N SER A 54 -11.80 1.50 12.32
CA SER A 54 -12.20 2.63 11.49
C SER A 54 -13.07 2.14 10.33
N PRO A 55 -14.25 2.73 10.07
CA PRO A 55 -15.07 2.37 8.93
C PRO A 55 -14.44 2.81 7.59
N PHE A 56 -13.36 3.60 7.63
CA PHE A 56 -12.66 4.12 6.46
C PHE A 56 -11.29 3.45 6.29
N ILE A 57 -10.93 3.19 5.04
CA ILE A 57 -9.66 2.60 4.62
C ILE A 57 -9.03 3.44 3.50
N ALA A 58 -7.71 3.35 3.37
CA ALA A 58 -6.98 3.78 2.20
C ALA A 58 -6.53 2.53 1.43
N VAL A 59 -6.83 2.48 0.13
CA VAL A 59 -6.43 1.39 -0.77
C VAL A 59 -5.37 1.93 -1.71
N TYR A 60 -4.28 1.18 -1.86
CA TYR A 60 -3.19 1.50 -2.77
C TYR A 60 -3.28 0.61 -3.99
N VAL A 61 -3.16 1.21 -5.18
CA VAL A 61 -3.14 0.47 -6.45
C VAL A 61 -2.02 1.04 -7.32
N THR A 62 -1.17 0.19 -7.86
CA THR A 62 -0.11 0.60 -8.81
C THR A 62 -0.58 0.37 -10.24
N THR A 63 -0.29 1.33 -11.12
CA THR A 63 -0.69 1.29 -12.53
C THR A 63 0.49 1.60 -13.45
N PRO A 64 0.51 1.09 -14.70
CA PRO A 64 1.62 1.30 -15.63
C PRO A 64 1.76 2.74 -16.13
N SER A 65 0.70 3.55 -16.05
CA SER A 65 0.66 4.88 -16.64
C SER A 65 -0.40 5.75 -15.96
N LYS A 66 -0.26 7.06 -16.13
CA LYS A 66 -1.19 8.03 -15.57
C LYS A 66 -2.57 7.90 -16.21
N GLU A 67 -2.63 7.61 -17.50
CA GLU A 67 -3.87 7.46 -18.26
C GLU A 67 -4.70 6.28 -17.75
N VAL A 68 -4.04 5.17 -17.40
CA VAL A 68 -4.70 4.02 -16.77
C VAL A 68 -5.20 4.38 -15.36
N ALA A 69 -4.39 5.07 -14.57
CA ALA A 69 -4.79 5.52 -13.24
C ALA A 69 -6.02 6.44 -13.29
N GLU A 70 -6.04 7.40 -14.21
CA GLU A 70 -7.16 8.33 -14.41
C GLU A 70 -8.41 7.57 -14.84
N LYS A 71 -8.31 6.69 -15.85
CA LYS A 71 -9.44 5.87 -16.31
C LYS A 71 -10.08 5.07 -15.17
N ILE A 72 -9.28 4.35 -14.38
CA ILE A 72 -9.79 3.56 -13.25
C ILE A 72 -10.40 4.48 -12.18
N SER A 73 -9.77 5.64 -11.92
CA SER A 73 -10.29 6.62 -10.96
C SER A 73 -11.67 7.15 -11.36
N TYR A 74 -11.87 7.46 -12.65
CA TYR A 74 -13.16 7.92 -13.16
C TYR A 74 -14.26 6.88 -12.94
N VAL A 75 -14.01 5.62 -13.33
CA VAL A 75 -15.00 4.55 -13.16
C VAL A 75 -15.33 4.33 -11.67
N LEU A 76 -14.33 4.35 -10.78
CA LEU A 76 -14.57 4.22 -9.33
C LEU A 76 -15.42 5.36 -8.75
N LEU A 77 -15.25 6.58 -9.26
CA LEU A 77 -16.00 7.76 -8.83
C LEU A 77 -17.43 7.75 -9.41
N GLU A 78 -17.61 7.38 -10.67
CA GLU A 78 -18.91 7.26 -11.34
C GLU A 78 -19.81 6.23 -10.66
N GLU A 79 -19.25 5.07 -10.29
CA GLU A 79 -19.93 4.01 -9.55
C GLU A 79 -20.11 4.34 -8.04
N LYS A 80 -19.66 5.52 -7.60
CA LYS A 80 -19.77 6.02 -6.20
C LYS A 80 -19.14 5.08 -5.16
N LEU A 81 -18.13 4.31 -5.55
CA LEU A 81 -17.43 3.38 -4.66
C LEU A 81 -16.36 4.06 -3.80
N VAL A 82 -15.93 5.27 -4.17
CA VAL A 82 -14.84 5.99 -3.53
C VAL A 82 -15.20 7.46 -3.34
N SER A 83 -14.62 8.11 -2.33
CA SER A 83 -14.84 9.55 -2.12
C SER A 83 -13.82 10.39 -2.88
N CYS A 84 -12.56 9.95 -2.93
CA CYS A 84 -11.52 10.57 -3.74
C CYS A 84 -10.37 9.59 -4.01
N VAL A 85 -9.58 9.95 -5.03
CA VAL A 85 -8.36 9.23 -5.42
C VAL A 85 -7.24 10.25 -5.60
N ASN A 86 -6.09 10.00 -4.99
CA ASN A 86 -4.86 10.74 -5.26
C ASN A 86 -4.00 9.96 -6.24
N ILE A 87 -3.57 10.59 -7.33
CA ILE A 87 -2.69 9.99 -8.34
C ILE A 87 -1.27 10.55 -8.15
N ILE A 88 -0.32 9.67 -7.86
CA ILE A 88 1.07 10.02 -7.55
C ILE A 88 1.97 9.48 -8.67
N PRO A 89 2.43 10.34 -9.60
CA PRO A 89 3.31 9.93 -10.69
C PRO A 89 4.77 9.76 -10.25
N GLY A 90 5.58 9.15 -11.10
CA GLY A 90 7.04 9.08 -10.91
C GLY A 90 7.49 8.03 -9.89
N ILE A 91 6.69 6.97 -9.70
CA ILE A 91 7.05 5.86 -8.82
C ILE A 91 7.98 4.91 -9.55
N LEU A 92 9.05 4.47 -8.89
CA LEU A 92 9.94 3.42 -9.39
C LEU A 92 9.68 2.14 -8.59
N SER A 93 9.06 1.16 -9.23
CA SER A 93 8.76 -0.13 -8.63
C SER A 93 9.91 -1.11 -8.87
N LEU A 94 10.53 -1.60 -7.79
CA LEU A 94 11.60 -2.61 -7.82
C LEU A 94 11.08 -3.95 -7.31
N TYR A 95 11.32 -5.02 -8.05
CA TYR A 95 10.80 -6.34 -7.71
C TYR A 95 11.62 -7.46 -8.35
N HIS A 96 11.48 -8.69 -7.84
CA HIS A 96 12.14 -9.85 -8.44
C HIS A 96 11.36 -10.38 -9.64
N TRP A 97 12.03 -10.54 -10.77
CA TRP A 97 11.47 -11.12 -11.99
C TRP A 97 12.47 -12.09 -12.62
N LYS A 98 12.04 -13.35 -12.83
CA LYS A 98 12.87 -14.41 -13.43
C LYS A 98 14.26 -14.60 -12.78
N GLY A 99 14.41 -14.27 -11.50
CA GLY A 99 15.68 -14.39 -10.76
C GLY A 99 16.53 -13.13 -10.74
N GLU A 100 16.11 -12.07 -11.42
CA GLU A 100 16.79 -10.77 -11.44
C GLU A 100 15.96 -9.69 -10.76
N ILE A 101 16.58 -8.56 -10.42
CA ILE A 101 15.85 -7.38 -9.97
C ILE A 101 15.39 -6.61 -11.21
N ALA A 102 14.09 -6.52 -11.39
CA ALA A 102 13.45 -5.68 -12.38
C ALA A 102 13.05 -4.34 -11.78
N LYS A 103 12.96 -3.32 -12.65
CA LYS A 103 12.48 -1.99 -12.33
C LYS A 103 11.49 -1.53 -13.39
N ASP A 104 10.37 -0.94 -12.97
CA ASP A 104 9.41 -0.28 -13.85
C ASP A 104 9.03 1.09 -13.29
N ASN A 105 8.76 2.05 -14.17
CA ASN A 105 8.14 3.31 -13.78
C ASN A 105 6.62 3.12 -13.73
N GLU A 106 5.99 3.59 -12.66
CA GLU A 106 4.58 3.40 -12.37
C GLU A 106 3.95 4.66 -11.78
N VAL A 107 2.64 4.58 -11.61
CA VAL A 107 1.81 5.59 -10.96
C VAL A 107 1.07 4.92 -9.82
N LEU A 108 1.17 5.50 -8.62
CA LEU A 108 0.47 5.02 -7.42
C LEU A 108 -0.84 5.76 -7.26
N MET A 109 -1.93 5.02 -7.13
CA MET A 109 -3.24 5.51 -6.74
C MET A 109 -3.40 5.30 -5.23
N MET A 110 -3.84 6.35 -4.52
CA MET A 110 -4.29 6.26 -3.13
C MET A 110 -5.77 6.59 -3.06
N ILE A 111 -6.58 5.56 -2.89
CA ILE A 111 -8.05 5.59 -2.94
C ILE A 111 -8.59 5.66 -1.51
N LYS A 112 -9.48 6.61 -1.22
CA LYS A 112 -10.12 6.74 0.10
C LYS A 112 -11.57 6.29 0.01
N THR A 113 -11.93 5.32 0.86
CA THR A 113 -13.26 4.69 0.80
C THR A 113 -13.66 4.09 2.16
N LYS A 114 -14.86 3.50 2.22
CA LYS A 114 -15.38 2.73 3.35
C LYS A 114 -14.95 1.27 3.24
N LYS A 115 -14.65 0.65 4.38
CA LYS A 115 -14.13 -0.73 4.48
C LYS A 115 -15.01 -1.77 3.78
N HIS A 116 -16.34 -1.63 3.85
CA HIS A 116 -17.28 -2.58 3.25
C HIS A 116 -17.33 -2.54 1.72
N LEU A 117 -16.80 -1.49 1.07
CA LEU A 117 -16.76 -1.35 -0.39
C LEU A 117 -15.52 -1.99 -1.02
N PHE A 118 -14.61 -2.54 -0.20
CA PHE A 118 -13.32 -3.04 -0.67
C PHE A 118 -13.46 -4.12 -1.75
N ASP A 119 -14.34 -5.11 -1.55
CA ASP A 119 -14.50 -6.21 -2.49
C ASP A 119 -15.05 -5.75 -3.85
N GLU A 120 -15.92 -4.74 -3.87
CA GLU A 120 -16.44 -4.14 -5.10
C GLU A 120 -15.35 -3.36 -5.83
N ILE A 121 -14.54 -2.59 -5.09
CA ILE A 121 -13.38 -1.88 -5.63
C ILE A 121 -12.39 -2.86 -6.25
N VAL A 122 -12.06 -3.96 -5.57
CA VAL A 122 -11.14 -4.98 -6.09
C VAL A 122 -11.64 -5.57 -7.40
N LYS A 123 -12.94 -5.90 -7.50
CA LYS A 123 -13.54 -6.42 -8.74
C LYS A 123 -13.45 -5.39 -9.86
N LEU A 124 -13.79 -4.14 -9.60
CA LEU A 124 -13.81 -3.08 -10.59
C LEU A 124 -12.41 -2.75 -11.09
N VAL A 125 -11.44 -2.63 -10.17
CA VAL A 125 -10.02 -2.44 -10.52
C VAL A 125 -9.55 -3.60 -11.39
N LYS A 126 -9.76 -4.86 -10.99
CA LYS A 126 -9.35 -6.03 -11.78
C LYS A 126 -9.92 -6.03 -13.21
N SER A 127 -11.19 -5.67 -13.38
CA SER A 127 -11.83 -5.62 -14.70
C SER A 127 -11.32 -4.50 -15.60
N ASN A 128 -10.76 -3.43 -15.02
CA ASN A 128 -10.29 -2.24 -15.75
C ASN A 128 -8.77 -2.11 -15.81
N HIS A 129 -8.04 -2.95 -15.07
CA HIS A 129 -6.59 -2.89 -14.97
C HIS A 129 -5.92 -3.70 -16.09
N PRO A 130 -4.87 -3.17 -16.75
CA PRO A 130 -4.18 -3.88 -17.82
C PRO A 130 -3.36 -5.08 -17.34
N TYR A 131 -2.95 -5.10 -16.07
CA TYR A 131 -2.26 -6.25 -15.48
C TYR A 131 -3.25 -7.34 -15.08
N GLU A 132 -2.90 -8.58 -15.37
CA GLU A 132 -3.66 -9.77 -14.95
C GLU A 132 -3.80 -9.87 -13.41
N ILE A 133 -2.75 -9.46 -12.69
CA ILE A 133 -2.72 -9.43 -11.23
C ILE A 133 -2.36 -8.00 -10.78
N PRO A 134 -3.34 -7.09 -10.64
CA PRO A 134 -3.10 -5.77 -10.07
C PRO A 134 -2.74 -5.88 -8.58
N GLU A 135 -1.87 -4.97 -8.13
CA GLU A 135 -1.52 -4.75 -6.72
C GLU A 135 -2.58 -3.93 -6.01
#